data_AF-A0A517TEI2-F1
#
_entry.id   AF-A0A517TEI2-F1
#
_cell.length_a   1.000
_cell.length_b   1.000
_cell.length_c   1.000
_cell.angle_alpha   90.00
_cell.angle_beta   90.00
_cell.angle_gamma   90.00
#
_symmetry.space_group_name_H-M   'P 1'
#
loop_
_entity.id
_entity.type
_entity.pdbx_description
1 polymer ?
#
loop_
_entity_poly.entity_id
_entity_poly.type
_entity_poly.pdbx_seq_one_letter_code
_entity_poly.pdbx_strand_id
1 'polypeptide(L)'
;MRFVLCTVLLVVVLTPTCSYADEETSTTPVDSSVVVKKPVDADVAAIWQGSEKFVSAFNSQDAAAVAALWSESGEYIDESGTATVGRQAIEQAYAEFFKANAGAKISVFIDSVRLLSDDAAIEDGWAMLTPAGSGQSTASRYTAIHVKKDGEWLLASVRDEATASPTETGNLADLEWLVGTWWAEEHGHKFESDCKWIANNSFIERRYTLTQVDGTKLSGVQIIGWNAYASEVQSWDFSHGGGYAIGTWTPIEGGWKAEVQGVTGDGSPTSAINYLMRLDDNAYAWKSTDRVLGGAALSDTEDLVIKRQQ
;
A
#
# COMPACT_ATOMS: atom_id res chain seq x y z
N MET A 1 43.53 -5.84 33.75
CA MET A 1 43.46 -4.64 32.89
C MET A 1 44.25 -4.92 31.62
N ARG A 2 43.56 -5.29 30.54
CA ARG A 2 44.11 -5.37 29.18
C ARG A 2 43.02 -4.82 28.25
N PHE A 3 43.31 -3.67 27.66
CA PHE A 3 42.51 -3.07 26.59
C PHE A 3 42.69 -3.91 25.32
N VAL A 4 41.59 -4.31 24.69
CA VAL A 4 41.59 -4.86 23.33
C VAL A 4 40.80 -3.87 22.47
N LEU A 5 41.53 -3.15 21.62
CA LEU A 5 41.04 -2.22 20.62
C LEU A 5 40.45 -3.06 19.47
N CYS A 6 39.16 -2.92 19.20
CA CYS A 6 38.49 -3.57 18.06
C CYS A 6 38.50 -2.62 16.87
N THR A 7 39.49 -2.78 15.97
CA THR A 7 39.62 -2.00 14.74
C THR A 7 38.91 -2.76 13.61
N VAL A 8 37.82 -2.20 13.08
CA VAL A 8 37.16 -2.72 11.86
C VAL A 8 37.85 -2.07 10.65
N LEU A 9 38.52 -2.91 9.86
CA LEU A 9 39.15 -2.57 8.60
C LEU A 9 38.16 -2.90 7.47
N LEU A 10 37.89 -1.97 6.54
CA LEU A 10 37.25 -2.28 5.26
C LEU A 10 38.23 -1.93 4.12
N VAL A 11 38.56 -2.95 3.33
CA VAL A 11 39.49 -2.90 2.20
C VAL A 11 38.71 -2.52 0.93
N VAL A 12 39.18 -1.49 0.23
CA VAL A 12 38.70 -1.11 -1.11
C VAL A 12 39.66 -1.69 -2.15
N VAL A 13 39.15 -2.44 -3.14
CA VAL A 13 39.91 -2.82 -4.33
C VAL A 13 39.20 -2.32 -5.58
N LEU A 14 39.97 -1.63 -6.43
CA LEU A 14 39.58 -1.00 -7.69
C LEU A 14 39.72 -1.94 -8.90
N THR A 15 39.02 -1.55 -9.98
CA THR A 15 39.21 -1.84 -11.43
C THR A 15 38.30 -2.92 -12.07
N PRO A 16 38.18 -2.95 -13.42
CA PRO A 16 37.71 -1.88 -14.31
C PRO A 16 36.55 -2.36 -15.22
N THR A 17 35.86 -1.39 -15.83
CA THR A 17 34.79 -1.51 -16.82
C THR A 17 35.09 -2.46 -17.99
N CYS A 18 34.11 -3.30 -18.35
CA CYS A 18 34.03 -3.93 -19.67
C CYS A 18 32.71 -3.51 -20.35
N SER A 19 32.85 -2.87 -21.50
CA SER A 19 31.79 -2.37 -22.38
C SER A 19 31.01 -3.54 -23.00
N TYR A 20 29.67 -3.49 -22.96
CA TYR A 20 28.80 -4.33 -23.80
C TYR A 20 28.33 -3.49 -24.99
N ALA A 21 28.59 -3.99 -26.19
CA ALA A 21 28.02 -3.46 -27.44
C ALA A 21 26.84 -4.36 -27.80
N ASP A 22 25.65 -3.77 -27.97
CA ASP A 22 24.48 -4.48 -28.52
C ASP A 22 24.47 -4.34 -30.04
N GLU A 23 24.42 -5.48 -30.71
CA GLU A 23 24.31 -5.64 -32.16
C GLU A 23 22.82 -5.76 -32.52
N GLU A 24 22.31 -4.80 -33.30
CA GLU A 24 20.96 -4.81 -33.86
C GLU A 24 20.78 -6.01 -34.79
N THR A 25 19.73 -6.81 -34.57
CA THR A 25 19.18 -7.67 -35.62
C THR A 25 17.72 -7.35 -35.87
N SER A 26 17.54 -6.68 -37.01
CA SER A 26 16.28 -6.48 -37.72
C SER A 26 15.72 -7.80 -38.22
N THR A 27 14.46 -8.09 -37.91
CA THR A 27 13.59 -8.94 -38.75
C THR A 27 12.13 -8.48 -38.65
N THR A 28 11.57 -8.05 -39.78
CA THR A 28 10.14 -8.18 -40.11
C THR A 28 10.06 -8.68 -41.56
N PRO A 29 8.93 -9.21 -42.08
CA PRO A 29 7.59 -9.35 -41.48
C PRO A 29 6.95 -10.75 -41.66
N VAL A 30 5.89 -11.06 -40.91
CA VAL A 30 4.90 -12.06 -41.35
C VAL A 30 3.51 -11.43 -41.28
N ASP A 31 2.92 -11.28 -42.46
CA ASP A 31 1.52 -10.94 -42.68
C ASP A 31 0.63 -12.01 -42.04
N SER A 32 -0.23 -11.57 -41.11
CA SER A 32 -1.27 -12.38 -40.49
C SER A 32 -2.58 -11.61 -40.59
N SER A 33 -3.34 -11.98 -41.63
CA SER A 33 -4.80 -12.14 -41.62
C SER A 33 -5.58 -11.21 -40.68
N VAL A 34 -6.21 -10.20 -41.28
CA VAL A 34 -7.46 -9.53 -40.92
C VAL A 34 -8.01 -9.87 -39.52
N VAL A 35 -7.66 -9.06 -38.53
CA VAL A 35 -8.49 -8.90 -37.32
C VAL A 35 -9.61 -7.93 -37.69
N VAL A 36 -10.83 -8.45 -37.93
CA VAL A 36 -12.03 -7.60 -37.84
C VAL A 36 -12.16 -7.21 -36.37
N LYS A 37 -11.65 -6.03 -36.03
CA LYS A 37 -11.85 -5.41 -34.73
C LYS A 37 -13.35 -5.07 -34.63
N LYS A 38 -14.16 -5.93 -34.00
CA LYS A 38 -15.52 -5.56 -33.59
C LYS A 38 -15.35 -4.25 -32.78
N PRO A 39 -16.03 -3.15 -33.13
CA PRO A 39 -16.11 -2.00 -32.23
C PRO A 39 -16.60 -2.52 -30.87
N VAL A 40 -16.15 -1.91 -29.77
CA VAL A 40 -16.64 -2.23 -28.41
C VAL A 40 -18.13 -2.54 -28.46
N ASP A 41 -18.54 -3.70 -27.93
CA ASP A 41 -19.90 -4.20 -28.05
C ASP A 41 -20.90 -3.12 -27.60
N ALA A 42 -21.95 -2.86 -28.39
CA ALA A 42 -22.88 -1.76 -28.12
C ALA A 42 -23.51 -1.90 -26.71
N ASP A 43 -23.65 -3.13 -26.23
CA ASP A 43 -24.11 -3.43 -24.87
C ASP A 43 -23.09 -3.07 -23.79
N VAL A 44 -21.80 -3.32 -24.02
CA VAL A 44 -20.74 -2.86 -23.11
C VAL A 44 -20.70 -1.34 -23.03
N ALA A 45 -20.84 -0.65 -24.17
CA ALA A 45 -20.91 0.80 -24.20
C ALA A 45 -22.15 1.34 -23.47
N ALA A 46 -23.30 0.68 -23.58
CA ALA A 46 -24.52 1.04 -22.86
C ALA A 46 -24.38 0.87 -21.34
N ILE A 47 -23.71 -0.19 -20.89
CA ILE A 47 -23.40 -0.43 -19.46
C ILE A 47 -22.49 0.68 -18.93
N TRP A 48 -21.40 1.01 -19.63
CA TRP A 48 -20.53 2.13 -19.24
C TRP A 48 -21.27 3.46 -19.15
N GLN A 49 -22.15 3.74 -20.10
CA GLN A 49 -22.99 4.93 -20.04
C GLN A 49 -23.98 4.89 -18.85
N GLY A 50 -24.44 3.70 -18.45
CA GLY A 50 -25.21 3.48 -17.22
C GLY A 50 -24.44 3.93 -15.97
N SER A 51 -23.17 3.52 -15.85
CA SER A 51 -22.30 3.92 -14.74
C SER A 51 -22.01 5.44 -14.75
N GLU A 52 -21.84 6.05 -15.92
CA GLU A 52 -21.72 7.52 -16.03
C GLU A 52 -23.00 8.24 -15.55
N LYS A 53 -24.19 7.73 -15.92
CA LYS A 53 -25.47 8.25 -15.44
C LYS A 53 -25.59 8.11 -13.93
N PHE A 54 -25.15 6.98 -13.37
CA PHE A 54 -25.13 6.75 -11.92
C PHE A 54 -24.28 7.80 -11.21
N VAL A 55 -23.05 8.02 -11.67
CA VAL A 55 -22.15 9.05 -11.12
C VAL A 55 -22.78 10.44 -11.21
N SER A 56 -23.41 10.77 -12.34
CA SER A 56 -24.08 12.07 -12.54
C SER A 56 -25.25 12.27 -11.59
N ALA A 57 -26.12 11.26 -11.46
CA ALA A 57 -27.27 11.28 -10.56
C ALA A 57 -26.84 11.40 -9.09
N PHE A 58 -25.86 10.59 -8.66
CA PHE A 58 -25.31 10.65 -7.31
C PHE A 58 -24.68 12.01 -7.02
N ASN A 59 -23.85 12.52 -7.92
CA ASN A 59 -23.17 13.80 -7.73
C ASN A 59 -24.13 15.00 -7.77
N SER A 60 -25.31 14.84 -8.36
CA SER A 60 -26.41 15.80 -8.31
C SER A 60 -27.33 15.59 -7.10
N GLN A 61 -27.04 14.57 -6.27
CA GLN A 61 -27.83 14.15 -5.11
C GLN A 61 -29.29 13.82 -5.45
N ASP A 62 -29.51 13.25 -6.64
CA ASP A 62 -30.83 12.88 -7.15
C ASP A 62 -31.09 11.39 -6.90
N ALA A 63 -31.71 11.10 -5.75
CA ALA A 63 -32.01 9.73 -5.34
C ALA A 63 -32.98 9.01 -6.30
N ALA A 64 -33.93 9.74 -6.89
CA ALA A 64 -34.88 9.17 -7.84
C ALA A 64 -34.19 8.79 -9.17
N ALA A 65 -33.27 9.64 -9.66
CA ALA A 65 -32.48 9.33 -10.84
C ALA A 65 -31.50 8.16 -10.59
N VAL A 66 -30.92 8.05 -9.39
CA VAL A 66 -30.12 6.87 -9.01
C VAL A 66 -31.01 5.63 -9.04
N ALA A 67 -32.16 5.65 -8.37
CA ALA A 67 -33.08 4.51 -8.30
C ALA A 67 -33.62 4.09 -9.67
N ALA A 68 -33.80 5.03 -10.62
CA ALA A 68 -34.24 4.71 -11.97
C ALA A 68 -33.27 3.79 -12.74
N LEU A 69 -31.99 3.75 -12.36
CA LEU A 69 -30.98 2.86 -12.96
C LEU A 69 -31.07 1.43 -12.45
N TRP A 70 -31.85 1.18 -11.40
CA TRP A 70 -32.05 -0.13 -10.82
C TRP A 70 -33.25 -0.84 -11.43
N SER A 71 -33.16 -2.16 -11.54
CA SER A 71 -34.33 -2.99 -11.80
C SER A 71 -35.34 -2.87 -10.64
N GLU A 72 -36.62 -3.14 -10.91
CA GLU A 72 -37.69 -3.00 -9.91
C GLU A 72 -37.43 -3.82 -8.63
N SER A 73 -36.81 -5.00 -8.79
CA SER A 73 -36.42 -5.94 -7.73
C SER A 73 -34.92 -5.88 -7.40
N GLY A 74 -34.22 -4.81 -7.76
CA GLY A 74 -32.77 -4.72 -7.57
C GLY A 74 -32.36 -4.78 -6.10
N GLU A 75 -31.16 -5.27 -5.81
CA GLU A 75 -30.62 -5.33 -4.45
C GLU A 75 -29.25 -4.66 -4.33
N TYR A 76 -29.09 -3.81 -3.33
CA TYR A 76 -27.79 -3.29 -2.92
C TYR A 76 -27.35 -3.98 -1.64
N ILE A 77 -26.12 -4.50 -1.60
CA ILE A 77 -25.52 -5.13 -0.42
C ILE A 77 -24.29 -4.32 -0.05
N ASP A 78 -24.31 -3.71 1.12
CA ASP A 78 -23.17 -2.92 1.60
C ASP A 78 -22.04 -3.82 2.15
N GLU A 79 -20.94 -3.19 2.52
CA GLU A 79 -19.74 -3.83 3.07
C GLU A 79 -19.99 -4.66 4.35
N SER A 80 -21.06 -4.37 5.09
CA SER A 80 -21.46 -5.12 6.29
C SER A 80 -22.29 -6.37 5.96
N GLY A 81 -22.63 -6.56 4.68
CA GLY A 81 -23.54 -7.60 4.21
C GLY A 81 -25.01 -7.22 4.38
N THR A 82 -25.33 -5.98 4.71
CA THR A 82 -26.72 -5.52 4.86
C THR A 82 -27.34 -5.28 3.49
N ALA A 83 -28.46 -5.93 3.22
CA ALA A 83 -29.16 -5.85 1.93
C ALA A 83 -30.31 -4.83 1.95
N THR A 84 -30.33 -3.94 0.96
CA THR A 84 -31.46 -3.06 0.62
C THR A 84 -32.09 -3.55 -0.67
N VAL A 85 -33.34 -4.03 -0.59
CA VAL A 85 -33.99 -4.75 -1.70
C VAL A 85 -35.19 -3.97 -2.23
N GLY A 86 -35.24 -3.83 -3.55
CA GLY A 86 -36.29 -3.16 -4.32
C GLY A 86 -35.96 -1.70 -4.61
N ARG A 87 -36.34 -1.25 -5.82
CA ARG A 87 -36.06 0.11 -6.31
C ARG A 87 -36.48 1.21 -5.34
N GLN A 88 -37.66 1.08 -4.73
CA GLN A 88 -38.19 2.07 -3.80
C GLN A 88 -37.36 2.16 -2.50
N ALA A 89 -36.87 1.02 -1.98
CA ALA A 89 -36.03 1.01 -0.79
C ALA A 89 -34.66 1.62 -1.09
N ILE A 90 -34.11 1.35 -2.27
CA ILE A 90 -32.85 1.94 -2.75
C ILE A 90 -32.99 3.46 -2.91
N GLU A 91 -34.09 3.95 -3.47
CA GLU A 91 -34.38 5.39 -3.56
C GLU A 91 -34.37 6.04 -2.17
N GLN A 92 -35.07 5.42 -1.20
CA GLN A 92 -35.13 5.92 0.17
C GLN A 92 -33.74 5.92 0.83
N ALA A 93 -32.96 4.86 0.66
CA ALA A 93 -31.61 4.76 1.20
C ALA A 93 -30.69 5.87 0.66
N TYR A 94 -30.70 6.13 -0.66
CA TYR A 94 -29.92 7.23 -1.23
C TYR A 94 -30.43 8.60 -0.79
N ALA A 95 -31.74 8.79 -0.66
CA ALA A 95 -32.32 10.05 -0.17
C ALA A 95 -31.88 10.35 1.27
N GLU A 96 -31.89 9.35 2.15
CA GLU A 96 -31.38 9.46 3.52
C GLU A 96 -29.88 9.71 3.55
N PHE A 97 -29.11 8.99 2.73
CA PHE A 97 -27.67 9.20 2.59
C PHE A 97 -27.34 10.63 2.15
N PHE A 98 -27.99 11.17 1.13
CA PHE A 98 -27.74 12.53 0.65
C PHE A 98 -28.13 13.61 1.65
N LYS A 99 -29.20 13.36 2.43
CA LYS A 99 -29.61 14.24 3.53
C LYS A 99 -28.56 14.28 4.65
N ALA A 100 -27.95 13.13 4.97
CA ALA A 100 -26.90 13.03 5.98
C ALA A 100 -25.53 13.54 5.48
N ASN A 101 -25.26 13.41 4.18
CA ASN A 101 -23.97 13.68 3.56
C ASN A 101 -24.08 14.72 2.44
N ALA A 102 -24.63 15.89 2.77
CA ALA A 102 -24.84 16.97 1.81
C ALA A 102 -23.52 17.38 1.12
N GLY A 103 -23.50 17.33 -0.22
CA GLY A 103 -22.34 17.68 -1.03
C GLY A 103 -21.30 16.57 -1.23
N ALA A 104 -21.53 15.36 -0.72
CA ALA A 104 -20.68 14.21 -1.03
C ALA A 104 -20.64 13.91 -2.53
N LYS A 105 -19.50 13.41 -3.02
CA LYS A 105 -19.27 13.07 -4.42
C LYS A 105 -18.80 11.63 -4.56
N ILE A 106 -19.17 10.99 -5.66
CA ILE A 106 -18.69 9.67 -6.04
C ILE A 106 -17.90 9.76 -7.35
N SER A 107 -16.87 8.91 -7.46
CA SER A 107 -16.23 8.53 -8.72
C SER A 107 -16.28 7.01 -8.85
N VAL A 108 -16.48 6.52 -10.07
CA VAL A 108 -16.52 5.09 -10.37
C VAL A 108 -15.45 4.78 -11.40
N PHE A 109 -14.64 3.76 -11.12
CA PHE A 109 -13.59 3.25 -12.01
C PHE A 109 -13.93 1.81 -12.36
N ILE A 110 -14.23 1.56 -13.63
CA ILE A 110 -14.62 0.24 -14.12
C ILE A 110 -13.36 -0.54 -14.49
N ASP A 111 -13.12 -1.68 -13.84
CA ASP A 111 -12.01 -2.58 -14.15
C ASP A 111 -12.36 -3.49 -15.33
N SER A 112 -13.57 -4.06 -15.31
CA SER A 112 -14.02 -4.94 -16.39
C SER A 112 -15.53 -5.00 -16.53
N VAL A 113 -15.99 -5.28 -17.75
CA VAL A 113 -17.38 -5.66 -18.05
C VAL A 113 -17.35 -6.96 -18.83
N ARG A 114 -18.12 -7.96 -18.35
CA ARG A 114 -18.26 -9.27 -18.97
C ARG A 114 -19.73 -9.58 -19.24
N LEU A 115 -20.08 -9.66 -20.53
CA LEU A 115 -21.39 -10.16 -20.94
C LEU A 115 -21.49 -11.65 -20.64
N LEU A 116 -22.57 -12.07 -19.98
CA LEU A 116 -22.88 -13.46 -19.67
C LEU A 116 -23.85 -14.06 -20.70
N SER A 117 -24.74 -13.21 -21.22
CA SER A 117 -25.76 -13.49 -22.24
C SER A 117 -26.15 -12.18 -22.93
N ASP A 118 -27.11 -12.22 -23.85
CA ASP A 118 -27.66 -11.04 -24.52
C ASP A 118 -28.41 -10.09 -23.55
N ASP A 119 -28.73 -10.57 -22.35
CA ASP A 119 -29.56 -9.89 -21.35
C ASP A 119 -28.96 -9.86 -19.93
N ALA A 120 -27.74 -10.34 -19.72
CA ALA A 120 -27.05 -10.29 -18.43
C ALA A 120 -25.56 -9.98 -18.56
N ALA A 121 -25.03 -9.17 -17.65
CA ALA A 121 -23.62 -8.81 -17.59
C ALA A 121 -23.13 -8.63 -16.15
N ILE A 122 -21.82 -8.74 -15.97
CA ILE A 122 -21.13 -8.40 -14.72
C ILE A 122 -20.19 -7.23 -15.00
N GLU A 123 -20.21 -6.24 -14.13
CA GLU A 123 -19.25 -5.15 -14.05
C GLU A 123 -18.51 -5.24 -12.72
N ASP A 124 -17.18 -5.23 -12.77
CA ASP A 124 -16.33 -5.13 -11.59
C ASP A 124 -15.60 -3.79 -11.61
N GLY A 125 -15.49 -3.14 -10.46
CA GLY A 125 -14.81 -1.85 -10.37
C GLY A 125 -14.62 -1.34 -8.95
N TRP A 126 -14.30 -0.04 -8.88
CA TRP A 126 -14.07 0.70 -7.65
C TRP A 126 -14.98 1.91 -7.55
N ALA A 127 -15.58 2.11 -6.38
CA ALA A 127 -16.30 3.32 -6.04
C ALA A 127 -15.47 4.14 -5.05
N MET A 128 -15.22 5.41 -5.37
CA MET A 128 -14.53 6.35 -4.48
C MET A 128 -15.52 7.42 -4.01
N LEU A 129 -15.84 7.40 -2.72
CA LEU A 129 -16.70 8.38 -2.08
C LEU A 129 -15.85 9.48 -1.44
N THR A 130 -16.15 10.73 -1.79
CA THR A 130 -15.49 11.92 -1.24
C THR A 130 -16.52 12.73 -0.45
N PRO A 131 -16.41 12.81 0.88
CA PRO A 131 -17.28 13.65 1.70
C PRO A 131 -17.15 15.14 1.33
N ALA A 132 -18.15 15.94 1.70
CA ALA A 132 -18.03 17.39 1.58
C ALA A 132 -17.00 17.93 2.59
N GLY A 133 -16.12 18.83 2.14
CA GLY A 133 -15.10 19.47 2.99
C GLY A 133 -13.78 18.69 3.08
N SER A 134 -13.18 18.66 4.27
CA SER A 134 -11.87 18.02 4.52
C SER A 134 -11.97 16.57 5.02
N GLY A 135 -13.12 15.92 4.82
CA GLY A 135 -13.29 14.50 5.17
C GLY A 135 -12.43 13.61 4.26
N GLN A 136 -11.94 12.51 4.81
CA GLN A 136 -11.13 11.55 4.05
C GLN A 136 -12.04 10.80 3.07
N SER A 137 -11.61 10.71 1.80
CA SER A 137 -12.30 9.88 0.82
C SER A 137 -12.15 8.41 1.19
N THR A 138 -13.23 7.65 1.04
CA THR A 138 -13.23 6.19 1.14
C THR A 138 -13.29 5.59 -0.25
N ALA A 139 -12.70 4.42 -0.42
CA ALA A 139 -12.83 3.62 -1.63
C ALA A 139 -13.35 2.24 -1.24
N SER A 140 -14.16 1.63 -2.10
CA SER A 140 -14.63 0.26 -1.96
C SER A 140 -14.57 -0.42 -3.32
N ARG A 141 -14.32 -1.73 -3.31
CA ARG A 141 -14.48 -2.55 -4.51
C ARG A 141 -15.94 -2.92 -4.62
N TYR A 142 -16.47 -2.97 -5.83
CA TYR A 142 -17.82 -3.45 -6.08
C TYR A 142 -17.88 -4.46 -7.21
N THR A 143 -18.91 -5.30 -7.16
CA THR A 143 -19.39 -6.10 -8.28
C THR A 143 -20.85 -5.75 -8.53
N ALA A 144 -21.17 -5.37 -9.77
CA ALA A 144 -22.52 -5.07 -10.23
C ALA A 144 -22.98 -6.12 -11.25
N ILE A 145 -24.16 -6.67 -11.03
CA ILE A 145 -24.87 -7.52 -11.98
C ILE A 145 -25.90 -6.66 -12.70
N HIS A 146 -25.80 -6.61 -14.02
CA HIS A 146 -26.71 -5.90 -14.89
C HIS A 146 -27.66 -6.88 -15.58
N VAL A 147 -28.92 -6.50 -15.74
CA VAL A 147 -29.91 -7.20 -16.55
C VAL A 147 -30.51 -6.26 -17.58
N LYS A 148 -30.77 -6.77 -18.79
CA LYS A 148 -31.42 -6.01 -19.85
C LYS A 148 -32.92 -6.25 -19.83
N LYS A 149 -33.72 -5.21 -19.63
CA LYS A 149 -35.19 -5.26 -19.71
C LYS A 149 -35.68 -4.20 -20.68
N ASP A 150 -36.54 -4.59 -21.62
CA ASP A 150 -37.10 -3.70 -22.65
C ASP A 150 -36.04 -2.90 -23.45
N GLY A 151 -34.86 -3.49 -23.61
CA GLY A 151 -33.72 -2.88 -24.31
C GLY A 151 -32.81 -2.00 -23.45
N GLU A 152 -33.15 -1.79 -22.18
CA GLU A 152 -32.37 -0.99 -21.23
C GLU A 152 -31.61 -1.87 -20.23
N TRP A 153 -30.33 -1.57 -20.02
CA TRP A 153 -29.51 -2.21 -19.00
C TRP A 153 -29.77 -1.56 -17.65
N LEU A 154 -30.09 -2.39 -16.65
CA LEU A 154 -30.44 -1.97 -15.29
C LEU A 154 -29.63 -2.76 -14.26
N LEU A 155 -29.31 -2.11 -13.14
CA LEU A 155 -28.68 -2.76 -11.98
C LEU A 155 -29.65 -3.76 -11.35
N ALA A 156 -29.29 -5.04 -11.35
CA ALA A 156 -30.02 -6.11 -10.66
C ALA A 156 -29.47 -6.39 -9.27
N SER A 157 -28.15 -6.38 -9.11
CA SER A 157 -27.50 -6.48 -7.81
C SER A 157 -26.22 -5.66 -7.83
N VAL A 158 -25.92 -4.94 -6.75
CA VAL A 158 -24.59 -4.36 -6.51
C VAL A 158 -24.17 -4.81 -5.13
N ARG A 159 -22.95 -5.34 -5.04
CA ARG A 159 -22.32 -5.70 -3.78
C ARG A 159 -21.06 -4.89 -3.62
N ASP A 160 -20.97 -4.18 -2.51
CA ASP A 160 -19.75 -3.56 -2.07
C ASP A 160 -18.97 -4.56 -1.20
N GLU A 161 -17.68 -4.65 -1.47
CA GLU A 161 -16.74 -5.36 -0.63
C GLU A 161 -15.92 -4.33 0.13
N ALA A 162 -15.85 -4.50 1.45
CA ALA A 162 -14.92 -3.76 2.28
C ALA A 162 -13.52 -3.96 1.70
N THR A 163 -12.95 -2.92 1.10
CA THR A 163 -11.51 -2.88 0.97
C THR A 163 -11.02 -2.49 2.33
N ALA A 164 -10.30 -3.39 3.00
CA ALA A 164 -9.75 -3.13 4.32
C ALA A 164 -9.16 -1.71 4.32
N SER A 165 -9.78 -0.81 5.06
CA SER A 165 -9.18 0.51 5.27
C SER A 165 -7.78 0.27 5.83
N PRO A 166 -6.78 1.12 5.52
CA PRO A 166 -5.44 0.99 6.12
C PRO A 166 -5.47 0.91 7.65
N THR A 167 -6.57 1.35 8.27
CA THR A 167 -6.86 1.29 9.70
C THR A 167 -7.42 -0.06 10.19
N GLU A 168 -8.00 -0.89 9.33
CA GLU A 168 -8.45 -2.26 9.68
C GLU A 168 -7.41 -3.32 9.36
N THR A 169 -6.39 -2.98 8.56
CA THR A 169 -5.20 -3.82 8.37
C THR A 169 -4.26 -3.71 9.56
N GLY A 170 -4.02 -4.84 10.22
CA GLY A 170 -2.94 -5.14 11.17
C GLY A 170 -2.04 -3.96 11.57
N ASN A 171 -2.27 -3.50 12.79
CA ASN A 171 -2.10 -2.14 13.25
C ASN A 171 -0.65 -1.60 13.18
N LEU A 172 -0.31 -0.84 12.12
CA LEU A 172 0.86 0.04 12.16
C LEU A 172 0.69 1.17 13.18
N ALA A 173 -0.50 1.41 13.77
CA ALA A 173 -0.65 2.44 14.80
C ALA A 173 0.21 2.12 16.05
N ASP A 174 0.50 0.85 16.31
CA ASP A 174 1.43 0.45 17.37
C ASP A 174 2.90 0.85 17.07
N LEU A 175 3.17 1.30 15.84
CA LEU A 175 4.44 1.88 15.40
C LEU A 175 4.33 3.39 15.15
N GLU A 176 3.18 4.03 15.38
CA GLU A 176 2.99 5.48 15.19
C GLU A 176 3.99 6.29 16.03
N TRP A 177 4.35 5.78 17.21
CA TRP A 177 5.34 6.42 18.07
C TRP A 177 6.70 6.59 17.40
N LEU A 178 7.06 5.81 16.37
CA LEU A 178 8.29 5.98 15.59
C LEU A 178 8.28 7.21 14.70
N VAL A 179 7.11 7.76 14.35
CA VAL A 179 7.01 8.93 13.45
C VAL A 179 7.58 10.16 14.15
N GLY A 180 8.51 10.85 13.49
CA GLY A 180 9.26 11.98 14.03
C GLY A 180 10.74 11.93 13.67
N THR A 181 11.49 12.93 14.14
CA THR A 181 12.94 13.02 13.99
C THR A 181 13.63 12.54 15.25
N TRP A 182 14.67 11.73 15.07
CA TRP A 182 15.35 10.99 16.13
C TRP A 182 16.86 11.12 16.00
N TRP A 183 17.53 11.09 17.14
CA TRP A 183 18.98 11.17 17.19
C TRP A 183 19.56 10.33 18.33
N ALA A 184 20.78 9.86 18.16
CA ALA A 184 21.59 9.28 19.22
C ALA A 184 23.07 9.60 18.99
N GLU A 185 23.84 9.63 20.07
CA GLU A 185 25.29 9.71 20.00
C GLU A 185 25.90 8.76 21.03
N GLU A 186 26.76 7.87 20.57
CA GLU A 186 27.42 6.89 21.42
C GLU A 186 28.83 6.60 20.90
N HIS A 187 29.83 6.58 21.80
CA HIS A 187 31.24 6.34 21.45
C HIS A 187 31.77 7.21 20.28
N GLY A 188 31.20 8.41 20.07
CA GLY A 188 31.56 9.31 18.98
C GLY A 188 30.88 9.01 17.63
N HIS A 189 30.08 7.94 17.55
CA HIS A 189 29.19 7.68 16.42
C HIS A 189 27.89 8.46 16.60
N LYS A 190 27.40 9.08 15.53
CA LYS A 190 26.15 9.84 15.53
C LYS A 190 25.12 9.16 14.65
N PHE A 191 23.93 8.95 15.18
CA PHE A 191 22.81 8.39 14.46
C PHE A 191 21.71 9.44 14.36
N GLU A 192 21.17 9.64 13.17
CA GLU A 192 20.04 10.52 12.88
C GLU A 192 19.00 9.74 12.06
N SER A 193 17.72 9.95 12.35
CA SER A 193 16.63 9.23 11.67
C SER A 193 15.37 10.07 11.60
N ASP A 194 14.82 10.24 10.40
CA ASP A 194 13.55 10.89 10.14
C ASP A 194 12.52 9.85 9.69
N CYS A 195 11.44 9.73 10.45
CA CYS A 195 10.35 8.81 10.17
C CYS A 195 9.08 9.60 9.85
N LYS A 196 8.39 9.26 8.76
CA LYS A 196 7.12 9.88 8.37
C LYS A 196 6.17 8.88 7.76
N TRP A 197 4.88 9.14 7.91
CA TRP A 197 3.86 8.44 7.14
C TRP A 197 3.99 8.77 5.64
N ILE A 198 3.78 7.76 4.80
CA ILE A 198 3.65 7.87 3.35
C ILE A 198 2.44 7.06 2.87
N ALA A 199 2.02 7.28 1.61
CA ALA A 199 0.95 6.52 0.95
C ALA A 199 -0.32 6.38 1.83
N ASN A 200 -0.90 7.53 2.19
CA ASN A 200 -2.11 7.64 3.02
C ASN A 200 -2.00 6.91 4.37
N ASN A 201 -0.87 7.08 5.07
CA ASN A 201 -0.58 6.44 6.35
C ASN A 201 -0.58 4.91 6.32
N SER A 202 -0.37 4.31 5.14
CA SER A 202 -0.28 2.85 4.99
C SER A 202 1.14 2.32 5.21
N PHE A 203 2.14 3.20 5.18
CA PHE A 203 3.54 2.86 5.40
C PHE A 203 4.27 3.98 6.16
N ILE A 204 5.31 3.61 6.91
CA ILE A 204 6.27 4.53 7.51
C ILE A 204 7.55 4.51 6.66
N GLU A 205 7.94 5.65 6.10
CA GLU A 205 9.28 5.85 5.54
C GLU A 205 10.20 6.35 6.65
N ARG A 206 11.28 5.60 6.91
CA ARG A 206 12.39 5.99 7.77
C ARG A 206 13.63 6.25 6.92
N ARG A 207 14.16 7.45 6.97
CA ARG A 207 15.47 7.80 6.41
C ARG A 207 16.46 7.95 7.55
N TYR A 208 17.62 7.34 7.45
CA TYR A 208 18.62 7.43 8.50
C TYR A 208 20.01 7.73 7.97
N THR A 209 20.84 8.31 8.84
CA THR A 209 22.26 8.55 8.62
C THR A 209 23.03 8.16 9.88
N LEU A 210 24.03 7.29 9.73
CA LEU A 210 25.04 6.99 10.72
C LEU A 210 26.35 7.68 10.31
N THR A 211 26.86 8.56 11.16
CA THR A 211 28.17 9.20 10.99
C THR A 211 29.17 8.54 11.93
N GLN A 212 30.24 7.98 11.38
CA GLN A 212 31.33 7.35 12.12
C GLN A 212 32.32 8.39 12.66
N VAL A 213 33.19 7.95 13.58
CA VAL A 213 34.21 8.81 14.22
C VAL A 213 35.16 9.46 13.21
N ASP A 214 35.44 8.79 12.09
CA ASP A 214 36.27 9.30 10.98
C ASP A 214 35.52 10.26 10.04
N GLY A 215 34.23 10.51 10.29
CA GLY A 215 33.35 11.34 9.46
C GLY A 215 32.65 10.59 8.32
N THR A 216 32.92 9.30 8.14
CA THR A 216 32.25 8.47 7.13
C THR A 216 30.75 8.42 7.42
N LYS A 217 29.93 8.71 6.40
CA LYS A 217 28.46 8.68 6.50
C LYS A 217 27.90 7.45 5.79
N LEU A 218 27.07 6.70 6.50
CA LEU A 218 26.28 5.59 5.99
C LEU A 218 24.82 5.97 6.08
N SER A 219 24.11 5.95 4.97
CA SER A 219 22.69 6.31 4.94
C SER A 219 21.85 5.20 4.31
N GLY A 220 20.55 5.23 4.61
CA GLY A 220 19.60 4.29 4.07
C GLY A 220 18.16 4.77 4.20
N VAL A 221 17.28 4.02 3.54
CA VAL A 221 15.82 4.19 3.59
C VAL A 221 15.24 2.85 4.02
N GLN A 222 14.29 2.90 4.96
CA GLN A 222 13.49 1.77 5.36
C GLN A 222 12.02 2.12 5.16
N ILE A 223 11.27 1.24 4.51
CA ILE A 223 9.81 1.33 4.40
C ILE A 223 9.22 0.25 5.29
N ILE A 224 8.34 0.62 6.22
CA ILE A 224 7.65 -0.32 7.12
C ILE A 224 6.17 -0.30 6.78
N GLY A 225 5.57 -1.46 6.56
CA GLY A 225 4.19 -1.60 6.11
C GLY A 225 3.51 -2.88 6.59
N TRP A 226 2.20 -2.97 6.39
CA TRP A 226 1.46 -4.21 6.57
C TRP A 226 1.55 -5.09 5.31
N ASN A 227 2.02 -6.32 5.46
CA ASN A 227 1.94 -7.34 4.42
C ASN A 227 0.63 -8.12 4.60
N ALA A 228 -0.38 -7.77 3.80
CA ALA A 228 -1.70 -8.41 3.87
C ALA A 228 -1.68 -9.90 3.48
N TYR A 229 -0.74 -10.33 2.63
CA TYR A 229 -0.63 -11.75 2.24
C TYR A 229 -0.12 -12.60 3.40
N ALA A 230 0.93 -12.13 4.09
CA ALA A 230 1.53 -12.84 5.22
C ALA A 230 0.83 -12.53 6.56
N SER A 231 -0.05 -11.53 6.60
CA SER A 231 -0.70 -11.04 7.81
C SER A 231 0.29 -10.62 8.91
N GLU A 232 1.32 -9.88 8.52
CA GLU A 232 2.36 -9.40 9.43
C GLU A 232 2.88 -8.01 9.03
N VAL A 233 3.54 -7.32 9.97
CA VAL A 233 4.28 -6.11 9.65
C VAL A 233 5.61 -6.51 8.99
N GLN A 234 5.93 -5.86 7.88
CA GLN A 234 7.13 -6.11 7.09
C GLN A 234 7.87 -4.80 6.81
N SER A 235 9.19 -4.87 6.73
CA SER A 235 10.03 -3.76 6.27
C SER A 235 10.86 -4.11 5.05
N TRP A 236 11.18 -3.09 4.26
CA TRP A 236 12.17 -3.13 3.19
C TRP A 236 13.21 -2.07 3.44
N ASP A 237 14.45 -2.49 3.51
CA ASP A 237 15.60 -1.67 3.85
C ASP A 237 16.50 -1.52 2.62
N PHE A 238 16.95 -0.30 2.35
CA PHE A 238 17.78 0.05 1.21
C PHE A 238 18.96 0.88 1.69
N SER A 239 20.17 0.38 1.47
CA SER A 239 21.41 1.06 1.89
C SER A 239 22.03 1.85 0.73
N HIS A 240 22.73 2.94 1.05
CA HIS A 240 23.46 3.74 0.06
C HIS A 240 24.44 2.92 -0.80
N GLY A 241 25.01 1.85 -0.24
CA GLY A 241 25.91 0.95 -0.95
C GLY A 241 25.24 0.03 -1.97
N GLY A 242 23.93 0.13 -2.19
CA GLY A 242 23.18 -0.73 -3.12
C GLY A 242 22.71 -2.07 -2.53
N GLY A 243 22.95 -2.30 -1.23
CA GLY A 243 22.39 -3.45 -0.52
C GLY A 243 20.94 -3.24 -0.11
N TYR A 244 20.20 -4.33 0.06
CA TYR A 244 18.82 -4.32 0.53
C TYR A 244 18.58 -5.40 1.58
N ALA A 245 17.53 -5.25 2.38
CA ALA A 245 17.06 -6.28 3.29
C ALA A 245 15.54 -6.25 3.44
N ILE A 246 14.98 -7.36 3.90
CA ILE A 246 13.56 -7.52 4.25
C ILE A 246 13.50 -7.89 5.72
N GLY A 247 12.63 -7.22 6.49
CA GLY A 247 12.39 -7.50 7.89
C GLY A 247 10.97 -8.00 8.14
N THR A 248 10.81 -9.07 8.91
CA THR A 248 9.51 -9.51 9.44
C THR A 248 9.41 -9.09 10.90
N TRP A 249 8.33 -8.40 11.26
CA TRP A 249 8.18 -7.75 12.55
C TRP A 249 7.15 -8.47 13.42
N THR A 250 7.53 -8.74 14.67
CA THR A 250 6.67 -9.35 15.68
C THR A 250 6.56 -8.43 16.89
N PRO A 251 5.35 -8.14 17.39
CA PRO A 251 5.19 -7.38 18.62
C PRO A 251 5.75 -8.18 19.80
N ILE A 252 6.43 -7.49 20.71
CA ILE A 252 6.94 -8.03 21.97
C ILE A 252 6.51 -7.11 23.11
N GLU A 253 6.69 -7.56 24.35
CA GLU A 253 6.39 -6.71 25.51
C GLU A 253 7.24 -5.42 25.43
N GLY A 254 6.59 -4.26 25.41
CA GLY A 254 7.24 -2.94 25.37
C GLY A 254 7.82 -2.53 24.02
N GLY A 255 7.62 -3.29 22.93
CA GLY A 255 8.23 -2.93 21.66
C GLY A 255 8.00 -3.92 20.52
N TRP A 256 8.95 -3.95 19.60
CA TRP A 256 8.93 -4.78 18.40
C TRP A 256 10.27 -5.47 18.19
N LYS A 257 10.20 -6.70 17.68
CA LYS A 257 11.34 -7.45 17.18
C LYS A 257 11.22 -7.59 15.66
N ALA A 258 12.28 -7.27 14.92
CA ALA A 258 12.36 -7.44 13.48
C ALA A 258 13.46 -8.45 13.12
N GLU A 259 13.08 -9.58 12.53
CA GLU A 259 14.03 -10.54 11.96
C GLU A 259 14.33 -10.11 10.52
N VAL A 260 15.57 -9.74 10.25
CA VAL A 260 15.99 -9.08 9.01
C VAL A 260 16.94 -9.99 8.24
N GLN A 261 16.69 -10.15 6.94
CA GLN A 261 17.55 -10.88 6.01
C GLN A 261 17.78 -10.04 4.76
N GLY A 262 19.01 -10.02 4.26
CA GLY A 262 19.36 -9.16 3.14
C GLY A 262 20.66 -9.51 2.46
N VAL A 263 21.10 -8.58 1.61
CA VAL A 263 22.32 -8.68 0.82
C VAL A 263 22.96 -7.29 0.74
N THR A 264 24.28 -7.20 0.92
CA THR A 264 25.06 -5.97 0.67
C THR A 264 25.20 -5.69 -0.82
N GLY A 265 25.65 -4.49 -1.19
CA GLY A 265 25.81 -4.11 -2.61
C GLY A 265 26.86 -4.93 -3.37
N ASP A 266 27.77 -5.60 -2.68
CA ASP A 266 28.74 -6.54 -3.26
C ASP A 266 28.21 -7.98 -3.36
N GLY A 267 26.95 -8.22 -2.97
CA GLY A 267 26.32 -9.54 -3.03
C GLY A 267 26.49 -10.40 -1.77
N SER A 268 27.15 -9.90 -0.71
CA SER A 268 27.31 -10.68 0.53
C SER A 268 26.00 -10.78 1.31
N PRO A 269 25.57 -11.98 1.73
CA PRO A 269 24.34 -12.15 2.49
C PRO A 269 24.46 -11.58 3.91
N THR A 270 23.36 -11.05 4.44
CA THR A 270 23.25 -10.51 5.80
C THR A 270 22.03 -11.04 6.54
N SER A 271 22.13 -11.15 7.86
CA SER A 271 20.97 -11.35 8.74
C SER A 271 21.18 -10.68 10.10
N ALA A 272 20.10 -10.33 10.77
CA ALA A 272 20.11 -9.83 12.15
C ALA A 272 18.71 -9.93 12.78
N ILE A 273 18.64 -9.85 14.10
CA ILE A 273 17.41 -9.58 14.84
C ILE A 273 17.53 -8.21 15.49
N ASN A 274 16.64 -7.29 15.13
CA ASN A 274 16.60 -5.94 15.69
C ASN A 274 15.47 -5.84 16.71
N TYR A 275 15.74 -5.21 17.84
CA TYR A 275 14.76 -4.92 18.90
C TYR A 275 14.58 -3.41 18.98
N LEU A 276 13.33 -2.96 18.98
CA LEU A 276 12.94 -1.57 19.16
C LEU A 276 12.01 -1.51 20.37
N MET A 277 12.50 -1.00 21.49
CA MET A 277 11.78 -0.93 22.75
C MET A 277 11.38 0.50 23.04
N ARG A 278 10.09 0.78 23.10
CA ARG A 278 9.61 2.12 23.45
C ARG A 278 9.87 2.38 24.93
N LEU A 279 10.58 3.45 25.25
CA LEU A 279 10.86 3.85 26.63
C LEU A 279 9.81 4.86 27.10
N ASP A 280 9.60 5.91 26.30
CA ASP A 280 8.55 6.92 26.49
C ASP A 280 8.25 7.62 25.14
N ASP A 281 7.54 8.75 25.16
CA ASP A 281 7.19 9.51 23.96
C ASP A 281 8.39 10.16 23.26
N ASN A 282 9.49 10.36 23.99
CA ASN A 282 10.69 11.08 23.56
C ASN A 282 11.91 10.17 23.44
N ALA A 283 11.79 8.86 23.71
CA ALA A 283 12.91 7.94 23.61
C ALA A 283 12.49 6.48 23.33
N TYR A 284 13.34 5.78 22.60
CA TYR A 284 13.29 4.32 22.45
C TYR A 284 14.70 3.72 22.49
N ALA A 285 14.82 2.46 22.87
CA ALA A 285 16.06 1.71 22.80
C ALA A 285 16.09 0.84 21.54
N TRP A 286 17.25 0.76 20.90
CA TRP A 286 17.52 -0.12 19.78
C TRP A 286 18.67 -1.08 20.10
N LYS A 287 18.50 -2.35 19.72
CA LYS A 287 19.53 -3.38 19.83
C LYS A 287 19.50 -4.29 18.61
N SER A 288 20.65 -4.79 18.18
CA SER A 288 20.77 -5.79 17.12
C SER A 288 21.56 -7.01 17.60
N THR A 289 20.98 -8.20 17.46
CA THR A 289 21.58 -9.49 17.84
C THR A 289 21.62 -10.47 16.68
N ASP A 290 22.30 -11.60 16.86
CA ASP A 290 22.37 -12.70 15.88
C ASP A 290 22.78 -12.24 14.49
N ARG A 291 23.76 -11.32 14.48
CA ARG A 291 24.19 -10.59 13.29
C ARG A 291 25.14 -11.44 12.46
N VAL A 292 24.90 -11.49 11.16
CA VAL A 292 25.73 -12.23 10.20
C VAL A 292 26.01 -11.35 8.99
N LEU A 293 27.25 -11.40 8.49
CA LEU A 293 27.68 -10.77 7.23
C LEU A 293 28.59 -11.75 6.48
N GLY A 294 28.23 -12.10 5.23
CA GLY A 294 29.03 -12.99 4.40
C GLY A 294 29.25 -14.38 5.03
N GLY A 295 28.33 -14.82 5.88
CA GLY A 295 28.44 -16.07 6.66
C GLY A 295 29.28 -15.98 7.94
N ALA A 296 29.89 -14.83 8.24
CA ALA A 296 30.59 -14.60 9.50
C ALA A 296 29.66 -13.96 10.54
N ALA A 297 29.67 -14.50 11.76
CA ALA A 297 28.96 -13.92 12.90
C ALA A 297 29.63 -12.61 13.33
N LEU A 298 28.81 -11.60 13.61
CA LEU A 298 29.22 -10.31 14.16
C LEU A 298 28.77 -10.21 15.62
N SER A 299 29.45 -9.39 16.41
CA SER A 299 29.02 -9.11 17.78
C SER A 299 27.67 -8.38 17.80
N ASP A 300 26.85 -8.75 18.78
CA ASP A 300 25.67 -8.00 19.17
C ASP A 300 26.03 -6.55 19.50
N THR A 301 25.09 -5.65 19.28
CA THR A 301 25.25 -4.25 19.68
C THR A 301 24.94 -4.08 21.16
N GLU A 302 25.50 -3.03 21.75
CA GLU A 302 24.99 -2.49 23.01
C GLU A 302 23.60 -1.86 22.80
N ASP A 303 22.89 -1.59 23.90
CA ASP A 303 21.60 -0.92 23.85
C ASP A 303 21.79 0.56 23.52
N LEU A 304 21.37 0.96 22.32
CA LEU A 304 21.43 2.35 21.88
C LEU A 304 20.14 3.06 22.24
N VAL A 305 20.19 4.03 23.15
CA VAL A 305 19.04 4.91 23.44
C VAL A 305 18.95 6.02 22.40
N ILE A 306 17.87 6.02 21.64
CA ILE A 306 17.56 6.97 20.59
C ILE A 306 16.51 7.95 21.11
N LYS A 307 16.79 9.24 20.99
CA LYS A 307 16.00 10.34 21.55
C LYS A 307 15.32 11.13 20.45
N ARG A 308 14.10 11.60 20.70
CA ARG A 308 13.37 12.47 19.79
C ARG A 308 14.03 13.85 19.76
N GLN A 309 14.21 14.40 18.57
CA GLN A 309 14.62 15.79 18.40
C GLN A 309 13.40 16.68 18.64
N GLN A 310 13.51 17.63 19.58
CA GLN A 310 12.47 18.62 19.90
C GLN A 310 12.45 19.76 18.89
#